data_AF-A0A4Y8CCD5-F1
#
_entry.id   AF-A0A4Y8CCD5-F1
#
_cell.length_a   1.000
_cell.length_b   1.000
_cell.length_c   1.000
_cell.angle_alpha   90.00
_cell.angle_beta   90.00
_cell.angle_gamma   90.00
#
_symmetry.space_group_name_H-M   'P 1'
#
loop_
_entity.id
_entity.type
_entity.pdbx_description
1 polymer ?
#
loop_
_entity_poly.entity_id
_entity_poly.type
_entity_poly.pdbx_seq_one_letter_code
_entity_poly.pdbx_strand_id
1 'polypeptide(L)'
;GKQEIAKMKDGIRLINCARGGLYTEEALYEGLKSGKIAWLGIDVFDKEPATNHPLLDFENISVTSHLGANTLESQDNIAREACEQALSAARGVAYPNALNLPIKTEDLPPFVAPYIELVSKMAFLAVQIDKNPIKSIKLEAEGIIGEYANSMLTFAAVGALGGILGEKINYVNAEFVAKEKGVELSCETLPNSGYNNKLSVKIITENSNISVSGTVFNENEQRIVG
;
A
#
# COMPACT_ATOMS: atom_id res chain seq x y z
N GLY A 1 29.67 9.70 0.86
CA GLY A 1 30.33 10.81 1.56
C GLY A 1 31.80 10.93 1.15
N LYS A 2 32.60 11.65 1.94
CA LYS A 2 34.00 12.01 1.61
C LYS A 2 34.91 10.79 1.43
N GLN A 3 34.76 9.77 2.26
CA GLN A 3 35.57 8.54 2.18
C GLN A 3 35.28 7.74 0.89
N GLU A 4 34.03 7.71 0.46
CA GLU A 4 33.61 7.02 -0.76
C GLU A 4 34.14 7.76 -1.99
N ILE A 5 34.02 9.08 -2.02
CA ILE A 5 34.54 9.92 -3.12
C ILE A 5 36.06 9.81 -3.22
N ALA A 6 36.78 9.73 -2.10
CA ALA A 6 38.23 9.58 -2.09
C ALA A 6 38.70 8.28 -2.77
N LYS A 7 37.91 7.20 -2.68
CA LYS A 7 38.21 5.90 -3.32
C LYS A 7 37.96 5.88 -4.83
N MET A 8 37.27 6.89 -5.38
CA MET A 8 36.99 6.98 -6.81
C MET A 8 38.24 7.36 -7.60
N LYS A 9 38.19 7.20 -8.93
CA LYS A 9 39.25 7.74 -9.82
C LYS A 9 39.25 9.27 -9.78
N ASP A 10 40.39 9.87 -10.07
CA ASP A 10 40.48 11.32 -10.26
C ASP A 10 39.78 11.74 -11.55
N GLY A 11 39.11 12.89 -11.54
CA GLY A 11 38.33 13.39 -12.67
C GLY A 11 37.03 12.61 -12.93
N ILE A 12 36.46 11.97 -11.91
CA ILE A 12 35.20 11.22 -12.04
C ILE A 12 34.02 12.16 -12.34
N ARG A 13 32.96 11.62 -12.96
CA ARG A 13 31.68 12.32 -13.13
C ARG A 13 30.61 11.63 -12.29
N LEU A 14 29.81 12.41 -11.57
CA LEU A 14 28.73 11.89 -10.72
C LEU A 14 27.38 12.45 -11.18
N ILE A 15 26.33 11.63 -11.06
CA ILE A 15 24.95 12.01 -11.39
C ILE A 15 24.03 11.55 -10.26
N ASN A 16 23.23 12.45 -9.69
CA ASN A 16 22.15 12.12 -8.77
C ASN A 16 20.81 12.68 -9.24
N CYS A 17 19.96 11.78 -9.74
CA CYS A 17 18.56 12.06 -10.06
C CYS A 17 17.61 11.16 -9.24
N ALA A 18 18.08 10.65 -8.10
CA ALA A 18 17.34 9.67 -7.30
C ALA A 18 16.68 10.33 -6.08
N ARG A 19 17.46 10.70 -5.07
CA ARG A 19 16.98 11.35 -3.85
C ARG A 19 18.04 12.30 -3.27
N GLY A 20 17.58 13.37 -2.63
CA GLY A 20 18.38 14.14 -1.70
C GLY A 20 18.95 13.23 -0.59
N GLY A 21 20.14 13.54 -0.11
CA GLY A 21 20.83 12.81 0.96
C GLY A 21 21.65 11.61 0.48
N LEU A 22 21.52 11.18 -0.78
CA LEU A 22 22.29 10.04 -1.30
C LEU A 22 23.78 10.37 -1.37
N TYR A 23 24.11 11.59 -1.77
CA TYR A 23 25.45 12.14 -1.71
C TYR A 23 25.50 13.21 -0.63
N THR A 24 26.49 13.14 0.24
CA THR A 24 26.79 14.21 1.18
C THR A 24 27.21 15.47 0.40
N GLU A 25 26.41 16.53 0.47
CA GLU A 25 26.59 17.75 -0.34
C GLU A 25 27.92 18.44 -0.06
N GLU A 26 28.41 18.44 1.18
CA GLU A 26 29.74 18.98 1.51
C GLU A 26 30.87 18.18 0.84
N ALA A 27 30.69 16.86 0.71
CA ALA A 27 31.68 16.02 0.06
C ALA A 27 31.69 16.22 -1.46
N LEU A 28 30.53 16.53 -2.06
CA LEU A 28 30.44 16.95 -3.46
C LEU A 28 31.13 18.30 -3.67
N TYR A 29 30.88 19.27 -2.80
CA TYR A 29 31.49 20.60 -2.85
C TYR A 29 33.02 20.51 -2.83
N GLU A 30 33.59 19.78 -1.86
CA GLU A 30 35.04 19.58 -1.75
C GLU A 30 35.60 18.76 -2.93
N GLY A 31 34.83 17.78 -3.42
CA GLY A 31 35.22 16.98 -4.58
C GLY A 31 35.29 17.78 -5.88
N LEU A 32 34.34 18.69 -6.11
CA LEU A 32 34.34 19.62 -7.25
C LEU A 32 35.47 20.63 -7.11
N LYS A 33 35.59 21.27 -5.94
CA LYS A 33 36.62 22.27 -5.65
C LYS A 33 38.04 21.73 -5.82
N SER A 34 38.29 20.48 -5.43
CA SER A 34 39.60 19.83 -5.57
C SER A 34 39.88 19.29 -6.98
N GLY A 35 38.88 19.24 -7.87
CA GLY A 35 38.98 18.60 -9.18
C GLY A 35 38.92 17.07 -9.13
N LYS A 36 38.73 16.47 -7.95
CA LYS A 36 38.48 15.02 -7.82
C LYS A 36 37.25 14.61 -8.63
N ILE A 37 36.21 15.43 -8.56
CA ILE A 37 35.00 15.35 -9.39
C ILE A 37 35.19 16.34 -10.55
N ALA A 38 35.32 15.83 -11.76
CA ALA A 38 35.42 16.67 -12.95
C ALA A 38 34.06 17.31 -13.29
N TRP A 39 32.95 16.61 -13.02
CA TRP A 39 31.61 17.11 -13.34
C TRP A 39 30.52 16.48 -12.47
N LEU A 40 29.49 17.26 -12.13
CA LEU A 40 28.34 16.82 -11.35
C LEU A 40 27.02 17.10 -12.09
N GLY A 41 26.17 16.10 -12.24
CA GLY A 41 24.75 16.26 -12.59
C GLY A 41 23.90 16.05 -11.34
N ILE A 42 23.01 16.98 -11.02
CA ILE A 42 22.15 16.85 -9.83
C ILE A 42 20.74 17.39 -10.09
N ASP A 43 19.73 16.59 -9.76
CA ASP A 43 18.31 16.97 -9.87
C ASP A 43 17.66 17.19 -8.49
N VAL A 44 18.28 16.68 -7.43
CA VAL A 44 17.70 16.58 -6.09
C VAL A 44 18.70 17.02 -5.02
N PHE A 45 18.20 17.70 -3.98
CA PHE A 45 19.01 18.24 -2.88
C PHE A 45 18.51 17.73 -1.53
N ASP A 46 19.35 17.77 -0.50
CA ASP A 46 18.96 17.39 0.87
C ASP A 46 17.81 18.26 1.37
N LYS A 47 17.85 19.55 1.04
CA LYS A 47 16.80 20.52 1.33
C LYS A 47 16.39 21.28 0.09
N GLU A 48 15.11 21.16 -0.25
CA GLU A 48 14.49 21.86 -1.38
C GLU A 48 13.46 22.90 -0.89
N PRO A 49 13.31 24.06 -1.56
CA PRO A 49 13.99 24.46 -2.79
C PRO A 49 15.43 24.97 -2.54
N ALA A 50 16.37 24.52 -3.36
CA ALA A 50 17.80 24.80 -3.20
C ALA A 50 18.25 26.09 -3.92
N THR A 51 17.53 27.21 -3.75
CA THR A 51 17.73 28.44 -4.55
C THR A 51 19.02 29.21 -4.27
N ASN A 52 19.69 28.95 -3.15
CA ASN A 52 20.94 29.63 -2.75
C ASN A 52 21.94 28.60 -2.21
N HIS A 53 22.20 27.57 -3.01
CA HIS A 53 23.00 26.42 -2.61
C HIS A 53 24.45 26.53 -3.13
N PRO A 54 25.50 26.31 -2.31
CA PRO A 54 26.90 26.52 -2.72
C PRO A 54 27.35 25.71 -3.94
N LEU A 55 26.71 24.57 -4.21
CA LEU A 55 27.00 23.77 -5.40
C LEU A 55 26.61 24.48 -6.71
N LEU A 56 25.69 25.47 -6.65
CA LEU A 56 25.25 26.22 -7.83
C LEU A 56 26.30 27.21 -8.34
N ASP A 57 27.31 27.53 -7.53
CA ASP A 57 28.36 28.49 -7.89
C ASP A 57 29.45 27.87 -8.79
N PHE A 58 29.43 26.54 -9.00
CA PHE A 58 30.39 25.85 -9.86
C PHE A 58 29.98 25.90 -11.33
N GLU A 59 30.95 26.05 -12.24
CA GLU A 59 30.69 26.00 -13.68
C GLU A 59 30.59 24.55 -14.22
N ASN A 60 31.20 23.59 -13.52
CA ASN A 60 31.25 22.18 -13.92
C ASN A 60 30.14 21.34 -13.25
N ILE A 61 28.94 21.92 -13.18
CA ILE A 61 27.73 21.27 -12.68
C ILE A 61 26.59 21.46 -13.69
N SER A 62 25.68 20.49 -13.80
CA SER A 62 24.34 20.73 -14.34
C SER A 62 23.30 20.41 -13.29
N VAL A 63 22.38 21.35 -13.15
CA VAL A 63 21.35 21.32 -12.12
C VAL A 63 19.99 21.39 -12.79
N THR A 64 19.10 20.51 -12.38
CA THR A 64 17.67 20.59 -12.68
C THR A 64 16.90 20.65 -11.37
N SER A 65 15.70 21.25 -11.40
CA SER A 65 14.90 21.50 -10.20
C SER A 65 13.89 20.37 -9.96
N HIS A 66 14.37 19.20 -9.55
CA HIS A 66 13.55 18.02 -9.25
C HIS A 66 12.58 17.67 -10.40
N LEU A 67 13.13 17.55 -11.60
CA LEU A 67 12.36 17.36 -12.83
C LEU A 67 12.18 15.90 -13.23
N GLY A 68 12.72 14.94 -12.49
CA GLY A 68 12.70 13.51 -12.84
C GLY A 68 11.30 12.96 -13.21
N ALA A 69 10.23 13.45 -12.59
CA ALA A 69 8.85 13.05 -12.87
C ALA A 69 8.00 14.12 -13.61
N ASN A 70 8.61 15.24 -14.02
CA ASN A 70 7.91 16.37 -14.64
C ASN A 70 7.83 16.25 -16.17
N THR A 71 7.37 15.10 -16.65
CA THR A 71 7.05 14.86 -18.06
C THR A 71 5.53 14.78 -18.25
N LEU A 72 5.02 15.08 -19.45
CA LEU A 72 3.58 15.01 -19.72
C LEU A 72 3.05 13.58 -19.52
N GLU A 73 3.82 12.58 -19.95
CA GLU A 73 3.50 11.17 -19.84
C GLU A 73 3.47 10.69 -18.39
N SER A 74 4.43 11.12 -17.56
CA SER A 74 4.44 10.76 -16.14
C SER A 74 3.28 11.43 -15.40
N GLN A 75 3.00 12.70 -15.65
CA GLN A 75 1.89 13.41 -15.01
C GLN A 75 0.53 12.84 -15.41
N ASP A 76 0.34 12.44 -16.68
CA ASP A 76 -0.89 11.77 -17.14
C ASP A 76 -1.11 10.43 -16.42
N ASN A 77 -0.08 9.59 -16.33
CA ASN A 77 -0.18 8.32 -15.63
C ASN A 77 -0.45 8.50 -14.12
N ILE A 78 0.26 9.43 -13.46
CA ILE A 78 0.04 9.77 -12.04
C ILE A 78 -1.41 10.24 -11.82
N ALA A 79 -1.92 11.10 -12.70
CA ALA A 79 -3.29 11.59 -12.61
C ALA A 79 -4.31 10.47 -12.79
N ARG A 80 -4.10 9.57 -13.76
CA ARG A 80 -4.97 8.41 -14.01
C ARG A 80 -4.98 7.46 -12.81
N GLU A 81 -3.81 7.11 -12.29
CA GLU A 81 -3.69 6.26 -11.11
C GLU A 81 -4.37 6.90 -9.89
N ALA A 82 -4.14 8.19 -9.64
CA ALA A 82 -4.80 8.90 -8.54
C ALA A 82 -6.33 8.88 -8.67
N CYS A 83 -6.86 9.07 -9.89
CA CYS A 83 -8.30 9.00 -10.16
C CYS A 83 -8.85 7.57 -9.97
N GLU A 84 -8.15 6.55 -10.46
CA GLU A 84 -8.52 5.14 -10.29
C GLU A 84 -8.55 4.75 -8.80
N GLN A 85 -7.57 5.21 -8.01
CA GLN A 85 -7.54 5.01 -6.56
C GLN A 85 -8.68 5.74 -5.86
N ALA A 86 -8.97 7.00 -6.24
CA ALA A 86 -10.08 7.75 -5.67
C ALA A 86 -11.45 7.12 -5.99
N LEU A 87 -11.63 6.59 -7.21
CA LEU A 87 -12.84 5.88 -7.61
C LEU A 87 -12.99 4.55 -6.87
N SER A 88 -11.90 3.79 -6.73
CA SER A 88 -11.88 2.55 -5.96
C SER A 88 -12.25 2.81 -4.51
N ALA A 89 -11.67 3.87 -3.93
CA ALA A 89 -11.98 4.34 -2.59
C ALA A 89 -13.46 4.72 -2.41
N ALA A 90 -13.99 5.57 -3.29
CA ALA A 90 -15.40 5.99 -3.22
C ALA A 90 -16.38 4.82 -3.37
N ARG A 91 -15.98 3.76 -4.09
CA ARG A 91 -16.79 2.53 -4.28
C ARG A 91 -16.64 1.52 -3.14
N GLY A 92 -15.73 1.74 -2.19
CA GLY A 92 -15.40 0.77 -1.14
C GLY A 92 -14.69 -0.48 -1.69
N VAL A 93 -14.09 -0.38 -2.87
CA VAL A 93 -13.29 -1.45 -3.50
C VAL A 93 -11.83 -1.31 -3.05
N ALA A 94 -11.10 -2.43 -2.96
CA ALA A 94 -9.76 -2.54 -2.39
C ALA A 94 -8.77 -1.41 -2.78
N TYR A 95 -7.80 -1.16 -1.89
CA TYR A 95 -6.94 0.03 -1.89
C TYR A 95 -5.46 -0.35 -1.99
N PRO A 96 -4.99 -0.90 -3.13
CA PRO A 96 -3.66 -1.50 -3.22
C PRO A 96 -2.52 -0.52 -2.89
N ASN A 97 -2.72 0.79 -3.09
CA ASN A 97 -1.71 1.84 -2.87
C ASN A 97 -2.01 2.73 -1.65
N ALA A 98 -2.92 2.33 -0.76
CA ALA A 98 -3.22 3.13 0.42
C ALA A 98 -2.03 3.08 1.41
N LEU A 99 -1.43 4.24 1.64
CA LEU A 99 -0.20 4.38 2.43
C LEU A 99 -0.37 4.04 3.93
N ASN A 100 -1.60 4.09 4.44
CA ASN A 100 -1.92 3.90 5.85
C ASN A 100 -2.59 2.55 6.14
N LEU A 101 -2.57 1.59 5.21
CA LEU A 101 -3.13 0.27 5.51
C LEU A 101 -2.37 -0.38 6.68
N PRO A 102 -3.07 -1.13 7.57
CA PRO A 102 -2.43 -1.88 8.64
C PRO A 102 -1.58 -3.04 8.12
N ILE A 103 -1.75 -3.38 6.83
CA ILE A 103 -0.92 -4.33 6.10
C ILE A 103 -0.14 -3.60 5.00
N LYS A 104 1.13 -3.98 4.81
CA LYS A 104 1.88 -3.60 3.61
C LYS A 104 1.40 -4.50 2.48
N THR A 105 0.53 -3.98 1.62
CA THR A 105 0.06 -4.68 0.42
C THR A 105 1.22 -5.10 -0.49
N GLU A 106 2.33 -4.36 -0.45
CA GLU A 106 3.60 -4.66 -1.12
C GLU A 106 4.26 -5.97 -0.68
N ASP A 107 4.01 -6.41 0.57
CA ASP A 107 4.57 -7.64 1.13
C ASP A 107 3.69 -8.87 0.80
N LEU A 108 2.55 -8.67 0.14
CA LEU A 108 1.65 -9.75 -0.24
C LEU A 108 1.91 -10.25 -1.66
N PRO A 109 1.86 -11.57 -1.90
CA PRO A 109 1.89 -12.11 -3.25
C PRO A 109 0.74 -11.55 -4.10
N PRO A 110 0.98 -11.26 -5.41
CA PRO A 110 -0.04 -10.68 -6.29
C PRO A 110 -1.37 -11.45 -6.32
N PHE A 111 -1.35 -12.77 -6.15
CA PHE A 111 -2.55 -13.62 -6.16
C PHE A 111 -3.49 -13.37 -4.95
N VAL A 112 -3.03 -12.71 -3.89
CA VAL A 112 -3.83 -12.44 -2.68
C VAL A 112 -4.75 -11.23 -2.88
N ALA A 113 -4.36 -10.26 -3.71
CA ALA A 113 -5.13 -9.04 -3.98
C ALA A 113 -6.62 -9.27 -4.32
N PRO A 114 -7.01 -10.18 -5.23
CA PRO A 114 -8.42 -10.42 -5.54
C PRO A 114 -9.20 -11.02 -4.36
N TYR A 115 -8.55 -11.68 -3.40
CA TYR A 115 -9.19 -12.22 -2.20
C TYR A 115 -9.46 -11.14 -1.16
N ILE A 116 -8.59 -10.14 -1.04
CA ILE A 116 -8.79 -8.98 -0.16
C ILE A 116 -10.11 -8.27 -0.50
N GLU A 117 -10.31 -7.98 -1.79
CA GLU A 117 -11.53 -7.33 -2.27
C GLU A 117 -12.76 -8.24 -2.05
N LEU A 118 -12.62 -9.53 -2.35
CA LEU A 118 -13.69 -10.51 -2.16
C LEU A 118 -14.15 -10.60 -0.71
N VAL A 119 -13.23 -10.66 0.26
CA VAL A 119 -13.54 -10.70 1.70
C VAL A 119 -14.35 -9.48 2.12
N SER A 120 -13.97 -8.28 1.66
CA SER A 120 -14.69 -7.06 2.00
C SER A 120 -16.12 -7.07 1.43
N LYS A 121 -16.29 -7.49 0.17
CA LYS A 121 -17.60 -7.65 -0.48
C LYS A 121 -18.48 -8.69 0.22
N MET A 122 -17.91 -9.84 0.59
CA MET A 122 -18.63 -10.90 1.30
C MET A 122 -19.09 -10.44 2.69
N ALA A 123 -18.22 -9.74 3.43
CA ALA A 123 -18.56 -9.18 4.73
C ALA A 123 -19.67 -8.12 4.63
N PHE A 124 -19.57 -7.23 3.64
CA PHE A 124 -20.61 -6.25 3.35
C PHE A 124 -21.95 -6.93 3.03
N LEU A 125 -21.93 -7.93 2.14
CA LEU A 125 -23.12 -8.70 1.77
C LEU A 125 -23.74 -9.41 2.98
N ALA A 126 -22.92 -10.07 3.81
CA ALA A 126 -23.39 -10.80 4.99
C ALA A 126 -24.15 -9.89 5.97
N VAL A 127 -23.67 -8.67 6.21
CA VAL A 127 -24.34 -7.69 7.09
C VAL A 127 -25.61 -7.11 6.47
N GLN A 128 -25.77 -7.13 5.14
CA GLN A 128 -27.04 -6.74 4.53
C GLN A 128 -28.15 -7.77 4.78
N ILE A 129 -27.81 -9.03 5.06
CA ILE A 129 -28.77 -10.12 5.33
C ILE A 129 -29.35 -10.00 6.75
N ASP A 130 -28.53 -9.66 7.75
CA ASP A 130 -28.97 -9.37 9.12
C ASP A 130 -28.37 -8.06 9.64
N LYS A 131 -29.26 -7.10 9.92
CA LYS A 131 -28.90 -5.75 10.40
C LYS A 131 -28.82 -5.64 11.92
N ASN A 132 -28.95 -6.76 12.66
CA ASN A 132 -28.78 -6.77 14.11
C ASN A 132 -27.32 -6.45 14.52
N PRO A 133 -27.08 -6.00 15.77
CA PRO A 133 -25.75 -5.76 16.28
C PRO A 133 -24.82 -6.97 16.12
N ILE A 134 -23.65 -6.73 15.53
CA ILE A 134 -22.64 -7.76 15.32
C ILE A 134 -21.93 -8.03 16.64
N LYS A 135 -21.80 -9.31 17.00
CA LYS A 135 -20.99 -9.78 18.14
C LYS A 135 -19.60 -10.19 17.70
N SER A 136 -19.49 -10.88 16.56
CA SER A 136 -18.18 -11.26 16.04
C SER A 136 -18.18 -11.41 14.52
N ILE A 137 -16.98 -11.22 13.97
CA ILE A 137 -16.64 -11.40 12.56
C ILE A 137 -15.52 -12.43 12.51
N LYS A 138 -15.79 -13.56 11.87
CA LYS A 138 -14.86 -14.67 11.74
C LYS A 138 -14.52 -14.91 10.28
N LEU A 139 -13.23 -15.00 9.96
CA LEU A 139 -12.73 -15.36 8.63
C LEU A 139 -12.18 -16.78 8.64
N GLU A 140 -12.81 -17.68 7.92
CA GLU A 140 -12.33 -19.05 7.75
C GLU A 140 -11.66 -19.19 6.39
N ALA A 141 -10.42 -19.67 6.38
CA ALA A 141 -9.62 -19.77 5.18
C ALA A 141 -9.20 -21.22 4.91
N GLU A 142 -9.35 -21.64 3.66
CA GLU A 142 -9.03 -22.99 3.22
C GLU A 142 -8.06 -22.91 2.04
N GLY A 143 -7.00 -23.73 2.07
CA GLY A 143 -5.94 -23.71 1.05
C GLY A 143 -4.78 -22.78 1.41
N ILE A 144 -3.95 -22.47 0.41
CA ILE A 144 -2.72 -21.66 0.59
C ILE A 144 -3.05 -20.24 1.06
N ILE A 145 -4.23 -19.73 0.68
CA ILE A 145 -4.70 -18.42 1.12
C ILE A 145 -4.81 -18.29 2.65
N GLY A 146 -4.88 -19.41 3.38
CA GLY A 146 -4.91 -19.44 4.84
C GLY A 146 -3.67 -18.83 5.51
N GLU A 147 -2.52 -18.84 4.84
CA GLU A 147 -1.29 -18.16 5.33
C GLU A 147 -1.48 -16.65 5.45
N TYR A 148 -2.43 -16.08 4.72
CA TYR A 148 -2.72 -14.64 4.63
C TYR A 148 -4.05 -14.27 5.29
N ALA A 149 -4.73 -15.21 5.97
CA ALA A 149 -6.05 -15.00 6.55
C ALA A 149 -6.07 -13.83 7.54
N ASN A 150 -5.07 -13.77 8.43
CA ASN A 150 -4.96 -12.69 9.41
C ASN A 150 -4.82 -11.31 8.73
N SER A 151 -4.06 -11.23 7.64
CA SER A 151 -3.88 -10.00 6.85
C SER A 151 -5.17 -9.52 6.19
N MET A 152 -6.15 -10.41 5.97
CA MET A 152 -7.44 -10.09 5.37
C MET A 152 -8.53 -9.76 6.40
N LEU A 153 -8.28 -9.99 7.69
CA LEU A 153 -9.28 -9.82 8.75
C LEU A 153 -9.74 -8.36 8.89
N THR A 154 -8.83 -7.40 8.74
CA THR A 154 -9.16 -5.96 8.71
C THR A 154 -10.17 -5.64 7.59
N PHE A 155 -10.05 -6.30 6.43
CA PHE A 155 -10.95 -6.05 5.29
C PHE A 155 -12.34 -6.62 5.50
N ALA A 156 -12.45 -7.74 6.22
CA ALA A 156 -13.73 -8.27 6.68
C ALA A 156 -14.39 -7.29 7.66
N ALA A 157 -13.62 -6.75 8.61
CA ALA A 157 -14.12 -5.78 9.58
C ALA A 157 -14.61 -4.49 8.90
N VAL A 158 -13.83 -3.92 7.98
CA VAL A 158 -14.25 -2.72 7.21
C VAL A 158 -15.47 -3.02 6.35
N GLY A 159 -15.52 -4.16 5.66
CA GLY A 159 -16.68 -4.52 4.83
C GLY A 159 -17.97 -4.66 5.64
N ALA A 160 -17.90 -5.34 6.80
CA ALA A 160 -19.04 -5.55 7.67
C ALA A 160 -19.50 -4.27 8.38
N LEU A 161 -18.57 -3.57 9.05
CA LEU A 161 -18.89 -2.41 9.87
C LEU A 161 -19.05 -1.12 9.06
N GLY A 162 -18.44 -1.03 7.87
CA GLY A 162 -18.59 0.11 6.96
C GLY A 162 -20.03 0.34 6.52
N GLY A 163 -20.80 -0.74 6.31
CA GLY A 163 -22.23 -0.65 6.00
C GLY A 163 -23.08 -0.06 7.14
N ILE A 164 -22.60 -0.08 8.38
CA ILE A 164 -23.30 0.42 9.57
C ILE A 164 -22.77 1.79 10.00
N LEU A 165 -21.45 1.97 10.00
CA LEU A 165 -20.75 3.13 10.57
C LEU A 165 -20.36 4.19 9.52
N GLY A 166 -20.42 3.87 8.23
CA GLY A 166 -20.01 4.76 7.14
C GLY A 166 -18.55 5.20 7.30
N GLU A 167 -18.31 6.51 7.13
CA GLU A 167 -16.97 7.12 7.12
C GLU A 167 -16.19 7.02 8.46
N LYS A 168 -16.83 6.55 9.54
CA LYS A 168 -16.17 6.41 10.85
C LYS A 168 -15.20 5.23 10.92
N ILE A 169 -15.24 4.31 9.96
CA ILE A 169 -14.35 3.15 9.90
C ILE A 169 -13.54 3.12 8.59
N ASN A 170 -12.27 2.79 8.70
CA ASN A 170 -11.34 2.57 7.62
C ASN A 170 -10.35 1.46 8.02
N TYR A 171 -9.45 1.06 7.13
CA TYR A 171 -8.51 -0.03 7.41
C TYR A 171 -7.54 0.28 8.56
N VAL A 172 -7.22 1.55 8.82
CA VAL A 172 -6.29 1.95 9.88
C VAL A 172 -6.91 1.73 11.26
N ASN A 173 -8.19 2.09 11.40
CA ASN A 173 -8.87 2.10 12.68
C ASN A 173 -9.82 0.90 12.89
N ALA A 174 -9.97 0.01 11.90
CA ALA A 174 -10.98 -1.06 11.92
C ALA A 174 -10.93 -1.94 13.17
N GLU A 175 -9.74 -2.39 13.57
CA GLU A 175 -9.58 -3.25 14.76
C GLU A 175 -9.91 -2.50 16.05
N PHE A 176 -9.49 -1.24 16.15
CA PHE A 176 -9.79 -0.38 17.29
C PHE A 176 -11.30 -0.14 17.40
N VAL A 177 -11.95 0.21 16.30
CA VAL A 177 -13.39 0.46 16.22
C VAL A 177 -14.19 -0.81 16.55
N ALA A 178 -13.78 -1.97 16.01
CA ALA A 178 -14.40 -3.25 16.33
C ALA A 178 -14.33 -3.53 17.83
N LYS A 179 -13.15 -3.36 18.44
CA LYS A 179 -12.95 -3.54 19.89
C LYS A 179 -13.77 -2.56 20.74
N GLU A 180 -13.84 -1.28 20.36
CA GLU A 180 -14.65 -0.26 21.04
C GLU A 180 -16.14 -0.61 21.01
N LYS A 181 -16.60 -1.25 19.93
CA LYS A 181 -17.97 -1.74 19.77
C LYS A 181 -18.22 -3.12 20.38
N GLY A 182 -17.22 -3.75 20.99
CA GLY A 182 -17.34 -5.10 21.54
C GLY A 182 -17.48 -6.19 20.48
N VAL A 183 -17.03 -5.92 19.25
CA VAL A 183 -17.03 -6.88 18.14
C VAL A 183 -15.72 -7.66 18.15
N GLU A 184 -15.82 -8.97 18.32
CA GLU A 184 -14.66 -9.88 18.27
C GLU A 184 -14.27 -10.16 16.82
N LEU A 185 -12.98 -10.00 16.49
CA LEU A 185 -12.42 -10.35 15.19
C LEU A 185 -11.56 -11.61 15.35
N SER A 186 -11.79 -12.62 14.52
CA SER A 186 -11.00 -13.86 14.54
C SER A 186 -10.80 -14.42 13.14
N CYS A 187 -9.71 -15.16 12.93
CA CYS A 187 -9.50 -15.94 11.73
C CYS A 187 -9.06 -17.36 12.08
N GLU A 188 -9.43 -18.34 11.25
CA GLU A 188 -8.95 -19.70 11.36
C GLU A 188 -8.63 -20.29 9.98
N THR A 189 -7.69 -21.22 9.96
CA THR A 189 -7.34 -21.98 8.77
C THR A 189 -7.93 -23.38 8.89
N LEU A 190 -8.67 -23.80 7.86
CA LEU A 190 -9.38 -25.07 7.81
C LEU A 190 -8.77 -26.00 6.74
N PRO A 191 -8.98 -27.33 6.86
CA PRO A 191 -8.65 -28.27 5.80
C PRO A 191 -9.38 -27.95 4.49
N ASN A 192 -8.77 -28.32 3.37
CA ASN A 192 -9.25 -27.98 2.03
C ASN A 192 -10.63 -28.61 1.70
N SER A 193 -11.64 -27.83 1.31
CA SER A 193 -12.99 -28.28 0.90
C SER A 193 -13.16 -28.62 -0.59
N GLY A 194 -12.07 -28.78 -1.35
CA GLY A 194 -12.12 -29.13 -2.78
C GLY A 194 -11.94 -27.94 -3.73
N TYR A 195 -11.76 -26.73 -3.19
CA TYR A 195 -11.27 -25.56 -3.92
C TYR A 195 -9.78 -25.36 -3.67
N ASN A 196 -9.02 -24.84 -4.64
CA ASN A 196 -7.61 -24.52 -4.40
C ASN A 196 -7.44 -23.50 -3.27
N ASN A 197 -8.34 -22.51 -3.21
CA ASN A 197 -8.45 -21.54 -2.14
C ASN A 197 -9.92 -21.20 -1.94
N LYS A 198 -10.37 -21.09 -0.70
CA LYS A 198 -11.72 -20.64 -0.35
C LYS A 198 -11.69 -19.82 0.93
N LEU A 199 -12.47 -18.74 0.96
CA LEU A 199 -12.64 -17.90 2.13
C LEU A 199 -14.11 -17.89 2.52
N SER A 200 -14.41 -17.92 3.81
CA SER A 200 -15.76 -17.78 4.35
C SER A 200 -15.78 -16.71 5.42
N VAL A 201 -16.59 -15.68 5.22
CA VAL A 201 -16.85 -14.65 6.24
C VAL A 201 -18.10 -15.05 7.00
N LYS A 202 -17.96 -15.23 8.30
CA LYS A 202 -19.05 -15.49 9.23
C LYS A 202 -19.33 -14.27 10.09
N ILE A 203 -20.56 -13.78 10.02
CA ILE A 203 -21.09 -12.69 10.85
C ILE A 203 -22.01 -13.32 11.89
N ILE A 204 -21.67 -13.15 13.17
CA ILE A 204 -22.46 -13.64 14.30
C ILE A 204 -23.13 -12.43 14.94
N THR A 205 -24.46 -12.45 14.99
CA THR A 205 -25.28 -11.46 15.68
C THR A 205 -25.89 -12.07 16.95
N GLU A 206 -26.78 -11.35 17.63
CA GLU A 206 -27.53 -11.92 18.76
C GLU A 206 -28.42 -13.11 18.35
N ASN A 207 -28.95 -13.10 17.13
CA ASN A 207 -30.06 -13.95 16.74
C ASN A 207 -29.75 -14.83 15.52
N SER A 208 -28.65 -14.59 14.82
CA SER A 208 -28.30 -15.34 13.61
C SER A 208 -26.80 -15.50 13.41
N ASN A 209 -26.46 -16.53 12.63
CA ASN A 209 -25.12 -16.75 12.11
C ASN A 209 -25.21 -16.78 10.59
N ILE A 210 -24.65 -15.78 9.94
CA ILE A 210 -24.61 -15.69 8.48
C ILE A 210 -23.21 -16.02 8.02
N SER A 211 -23.11 -16.89 7.01
CA SER A 211 -21.86 -17.25 6.36
C SER A 211 -21.98 -16.92 4.89
N VAL A 212 -20.95 -16.28 4.33
CA VAL A 212 -20.79 -16.09 2.88
C VAL A 212 -19.41 -16.60 2.50
N SER A 213 -19.36 -17.52 1.55
CA SER A 213 -18.16 -18.17 1.07
C SER A 213 -17.84 -17.77 -0.37
N GLY A 214 -16.55 -17.64 -0.68
CA GLY A 214 -16.09 -17.22 -1.99
C GLY A 214 -14.72 -17.78 -2.37
N THR A 215 -14.44 -17.74 -3.66
CA THR A 215 -13.17 -18.15 -4.27
C THR A 215 -12.84 -17.26 -5.47
N VAL A 216 -11.61 -17.35 -5.98
CA VAL A 216 -11.16 -16.63 -7.18
C VAL A 216 -10.70 -17.66 -8.22
N PHE A 217 -11.32 -17.62 -9.40
CA PHE A 217 -10.92 -18.41 -10.58
C PHE A 217 -10.06 -17.58 -11.53
N ASN A 218 -9.26 -18.25 -12.38
CA ASN A 218 -8.52 -17.62 -13.49
C ASN A 218 -7.84 -16.29 -13.10
N GLU A 219 -7.13 -16.31 -11.96
CA GLU A 219 -6.41 -15.21 -11.33
C GLU A 219 -7.24 -14.06 -10.76
N ASN A 220 -8.33 -13.61 -11.39
CA ASN A 220 -9.09 -12.41 -10.95
C ASN A 220 -10.62 -12.58 -10.92
N GLU A 221 -11.16 -13.73 -11.28
CA GLU A 221 -12.60 -13.94 -11.35
C GLU A 221 -13.19 -14.31 -9.99
N GLN A 222 -13.65 -13.31 -9.24
CA GLN A 222 -14.31 -13.45 -7.94
C GLN A 222 -15.67 -14.16 -8.06
N ARG A 223 -15.90 -15.18 -7.25
CA ARG A 223 -17.18 -15.92 -7.18
C ARG A 223 -17.62 -16.13 -5.74
N ILE A 224 -18.89 -15.87 -5.47
CA ILE A 224 -19.59 -16.36 -4.27
C ILE A 224 -20.02 -17.80 -4.56
N VAL A 225 -19.72 -18.72 -3.64
CA VAL A 225 -19.92 -20.16 -3.81
C VAL A 225 -20.73 -20.82 -2.68
N GLY A 226 -21.10 -20.05 -1.66
CA GLY A 226 -21.90 -20.52 -0.53
C GLY A 226 -22.25 -19.40 0.43
#